data_AF-Q2FXD8-F1
#
_entry.id   AF-Q2FXD8-F1
#
_cell.length_a   1.000
_cell.length_b   1.000
_cell.length_c   1.000
_cell.angle_alpha   90.00
_cell.angle_beta   90.00
_cell.angle_gamma   90.00
#
_symmetry.space_group_name_H-M   'P 1'
#
loop_
_entity.id
_entity.type
_entity.pdbx_description
1 polymer ?
#
loop_
_entity_poly.entity_id
_entity_poly.type
_entity_poly.pdbx_seq_one_letter_code
_entity_poly.pdbx_strand_id
1 'polypeptide(L)' 'MDRLKYSLKVGILALLLFCTLNYLVPMQSNAFSIIIYSAIFAVLLMLLVYIFLGILKK' A
#
# COMPACT_ATOMS: atom_id res chain seq x y z
N MET A 1 -2.40 8.73 19.67
CA MET A 1 -3.17 7.79 18.83
C MET A 1 -2.68 6.38 19.13
N ASP A 2 -3.58 5.50 19.57
CA ASP A 2 -3.26 4.09 19.86
C ASP A 2 -2.53 3.48 18.66
N ARG A 3 -1.31 2.98 18.88
CA ARG A 3 -0.48 2.37 17.81
C ARG A 3 -1.25 1.30 17.03
N LEU A 4 -2.21 0.63 17.70
CA LEU A 4 -3.14 -0.34 17.10
C LEU A 4 -4.08 0.28 16.07
N LYS A 5 -4.74 1.41 16.39
CA LYS A 5 -5.61 2.12 15.43
C LYS A 5 -4.82 2.63 14.23
N TYR A 6 -3.57 3.04 14.46
CA TYR A 6 -2.66 3.45 13.39
C TYR A 6 -2.29 2.28 12.47
N SER A 7 -1.84 1.16 13.04
CA SER A 7 -1.51 -0.05 12.28
C SER A 7 -2.72 -0.57 11.50
N LEU A 8 -3.92 -0.57 12.09
CA LEU A 8 -5.15 -0.98 11.43
C LEU A 8 -5.47 -0.09 10.22
N LYS A 9 -5.37 1.24 10.37
CA LYS A 9 -5.59 2.18 9.26
C LYS A 9 -4.59 1.95 8.13
N VAL A 10 -3.30 1.77 8.45
CA VAL A 10 -2.26 1.48 7.46
C VAL A 10 -2.49 0.12 6.79
N GLY A 11 -2.91 -0.90 7.53
CA GLY A 11 -3.22 -2.23 6.99
C GLY A 11 -4.40 -2.20 6.02
N ILE A 12 -5.48 -1.47 6.38
CA ILE A 12 -6.64 -1.27 5.48
C ILE A 12 -6.20 -0.51 4.22
N LEU A 13 -5.39 0.52 4.37
CA LEU A 13 -4.85 1.31 3.26
C LEU A 13 -3.98 0.45 2.32
N ALA A 14 -3.14 -0.42 2.88
CA ALA A 14 -2.33 -1.37 2.14
C ALA A 14 -3.20 -2.36 1.35
N LEU A 15 -4.25 -2.90 1.98
CA LEU A 15 -5.16 -3.83 1.33
C LEU A 15 -5.93 -3.18 0.18
N LEU A 16 -6.45 -1.97 0.39
CA LEU A 16 -7.13 -1.20 -0.66
C LEU A 16 -6.20 -0.88 -1.84
N LEU A 17 -4.96 -0.47 -1.54
CA LEU A 17 -3.96 -0.19 -2.56
C LEU A 17 -3.60 -1.46 -3.36
N PHE A 18 -3.48 -2.60 -2.68
CA PHE A 18 -3.20 -3.89 -3.32
C PHE A 18 -4.33 -4.30 -4.25
N CYS A 19 -5.58 -4.22 -3.79
CA CYS A 19 -6.76 -4.48 -4.61
C CYS A 19 -6.83 -3.55 -5.82
N THR A 20 -6.54 -2.25 -5.63
CA THR A 20 -6.57 -1.24 -6.69
C THR A 20 -5.51 -1.53 -7.75
N LEU A 21 -4.28 -1.87 -7.34
CA LEU A 21 -3.20 -2.23 -8.26
C LEU A 21 -3.50 -3.49 -9.04
N ASN A 22 -4.03 -4.53 -8.37
CA ASN A 22 -4.41 -5.78 -9.04
C ASN A 22 -5.58 -5.58 -10.00
N TYR A 23 -6.48 -4.63 -9.70
CA TYR A 23 -7.56 -4.24 -10.61
C TYR A 23 -7.07 -3.45 -11.83
N LEU A 24 -6.17 -2.48 -11.63
CA LEU A 24 -5.60 -1.65 -12.69
C LEU A 24 -4.70 -2.46 -13.63
N VAL A 25 -3.90 -3.35 -13.05
CA VAL A 25 -3.05 -4.24 -13.81
C VAL A 25 -3.14 -5.64 -13.23
N PRO A 26 -3.83 -6.56 -13.93
CA PRO A 26 -3.97 -7.92 -13.46
C PRO A 26 -2.58 -8.53 -13.30
N MET A 27 -2.35 -9.12 -12.12
CA MET A 27 -1.05 -9.65 -11.74
C MET A 27 -0.56 -10.66 -12.78
N GLN A 28 0.53 -10.32 -13.47
CA GLN A 28 1.13 -11.21 -14.47
C GLN A 28 1.78 -12.41 -13.77
N SER A 29 1.60 -13.61 -14.33
CA SER A 29 2.10 -14.88 -13.75
C SER A 29 3.63 -14.97 -13.68
N ASN A 30 4.36 -14.05 -14.31
CA ASN A 30 5.82 -14.09 -14.34
C ASN A 30 6.39 -13.68 -12.99
N ALA A 31 7.21 -14.53 -12.39
CA ALA A 31 7.86 -14.26 -11.10
C ALA A 31 8.63 -12.93 -11.07
N PHE A 32 9.28 -12.55 -12.17
CA PHE A 32 9.93 -11.24 -12.31
C PHE A 32 8.93 -10.08 -12.22
N SER A 33 7.79 -10.19 -12.89
CA SER A 33 6.73 -9.17 -12.83
C SER A 33 6.18 -9.05 -11.41
N ILE A 34 6.03 -10.16 -10.68
CA ILE A 34 5.56 -10.17 -9.29
C ILE A 34 6.51 -9.37 -8.37
N ILE A 35 7.82 -9.54 -8.53
CA ILE A 35 8.83 -8.81 -7.72
C ILE A 35 8.79 -7.31 -8.02
N ILE A 36 8.67 -6.94 -9.29
CA ILE A 36 8.55 -5.54 -9.68
C ILE A 36 7.23 -4.95 -9.13
N TYR A 37 6.13 -5.69 -9.23
CA TYR A 37 4.84 -5.30 -8.67
C TYR A 37 4.88 -5.09 -7.17
N SER A 38 5.52 -6.01 -6.42
CA SER A 38 5.63 -5.91 -4.97
C SER A 38 6.50 -4.73 -4.54
N ALA A 39 7.58 -4.44 -5.29
CA ALA A 39 8.41 -3.26 -5.07
C ALA A 39 7.62 -1.96 -5.31
N ILE A 40 6.88 -1.87 -6.43
CA ILE A 40 6.03 -0.71 -6.74
C ILE A 40 4.96 -0.53 -5.66
N PHE A 41 4.31 -1.62 -5.26
CA PHE A 41 3.31 -1.62 -4.19
C PHE A 41 3.90 -1.09 -2.87
N ALA A 42 5.07 -1.57 -2.47
CA ALA A 42 5.73 -1.14 -1.24
C ALA A 42 6.09 0.36 -1.28
N VAL A 43 6.61 0.85 -2.41
CA VAL A 43 6.93 2.28 -2.58
C VAL A 43 5.68 3.15 -2.54
N LEU A 44 4.61 2.75 -3.26
CA LEU A 44 3.33 3.48 -3.21
C LEU A 44 2.74 3.46 -1.80
N LEU A 45 2.80 2.33 -1.09
CA LEU A 45 2.31 2.23 0.27
C LEU A 45 3.06 3.17 1.21
N MET A 46 4.40 3.22 1.12
CA MET A 46 5.23 4.12 1.92
C MET A 46 4.89 5.59 1.65
N LEU A 47 4.72 5.99 0.39
CA LEU A 47 4.30 7.33 0.01
C LEU A 47 2.90 7.66 0.56
N LEU A 48 1.95 6.74 0.40
CA LEU A 48 0.58 6.92 0.83
C LEU A 48 0.53 7.05 2.36
N VAL A 49 1.21 6.16 3.08
CA VAL A 49 1.35 6.22 4.53
C VAL A 49 1.99 7.52 4.97
N TYR A 50 3.04 8.00 4.30
CA TYR A 50 3.68 9.28 4.60
C TYR A 50 2.73 10.47 4.42
N ILE A 51 1.97 10.49 3.32
CA ILE A 51 0.96 11.53 3.03
C ILE A 51 -0.15 11.48 4.09
N PHE A 52 -0.74 10.32 4.35
CA PHE A 52 -1.83 10.18 5.32
C PHE A 52 -1.37 10.43 6.76
N LEU A 53 -0.16 9.99 7.15
CA LEU A 53 0.45 10.35 8.44
C LEU A 53 0.69 11.85 8.55
N GLY A 54 1.23 12.47 7.50
CA GLY A 54 1.51 13.90 7.46
C GLY A 54 0.22 14.72 7.59
N ILE A 55 -0.85 14.29 6.93
CA ILE A 55 -2.18 14.88 7.03
C ILE A 55 -2.79 14.65 8.42
N LEU A 56 -2.63 13.46 9.01
CA LEU A 56 -3.17 13.13 10.34
C LEU A 56 -2.40 13.79 11.51
N LYS A 57 -1.21 14.34 11.26
CA LYS A 57 -0.40 15.02 12.28
C LYS A 57 -0.70 16.53 12.39
N LYS A 58 -1.43 17.10 11.44
CA LYS A 58 -2.04 18.44 11.53
C LYS A 58 -3.46 18.34 12.05
#